data_AF-A0A382DQ08-F1
#
_entry.id   AF-A0A382DQ08-F1
#
_cell.length_a   1.000
_cell.length_b   1.000
_cell.length_c   1.000
_cell.angle_alpha   90.00
_cell.angle_beta   90.00
_cell.angle_gamma   90.00
#
_symmetry.space_group_name_H-M   'P 1'
#
loop_
_entity.id
_entity.type
_entity.pdbx_description
1 polymer ?
#
loop_
_entity_poly.entity_id
_entity_poly.type
_entity_poly.pdbx_seq_one_letter_code
_entity_poly.pdbx_strand_id
1 'polypeptide(L)'
;VAVLFNSSQPESKAIAEHYAKLRDVPENHLIGLPLSDGHTISRREFTATLEQPLAAELARRNLLDGKTASIRYLVLCWGVPIRVNKDDALNEEGRNLAPLPLRRNEASVDSELAMLPQHGQAPKRFGIVTNPAFRQSDPKQISPANGVLMVVRLDGPSAQLAKLLVNRAIDAEKDGLWGRAYVDLRGASSGQLKVGDERLRKVAEIMRRSGFTTVIDEKPTTLPIGYPASHIAFYAGWYGINVEGVFAESTVEFMPGAIAYHLHSYNGSMIRDAHARWIG
;
A
#
# COMPACT_ATOMS: atom_id res chain seq x y z
N VAL A 1 8.15 -14.95 -3.34
CA VAL A 1 8.12 -13.48 -3.11
C VAL A 1 9.42 -12.91 -3.65
N ALA A 2 9.40 -11.75 -4.32
CA ALA A 2 10.59 -10.95 -4.59
C ALA A 2 10.55 -9.65 -3.78
N VAL A 3 11.72 -9.09 -3.47
CA VAL A 3 11.85 -7.86 -2.68
C VAL A 3 12.70 -6.86 -3.46
N LEU A 4 12.14 -5.69 -3.72
CA LEU A 4 12.81 -4.58 -4.39
C LEU A 4 13.19 -3.51 -3.37
N PHE A 5 14.46 -3.11 -3.39
CA PHE A 5 14.99 -2.03 -2.57
C PHE A 5 15.77 -1.02 -3.40
N ASN A 6 15.86 0.20 -2.88
CA ASN A 6 16.70 1.25 -3.46
C ASN A 6 18.16 1.01 -3.02
N SER A 7 18.99 0.53 -3.95
CA SER A 7 20.42 0.26 -3.67
C SER A 7 21.25 1.51 -3.41
N SER A 8 20.74 2.70 -3.77
CA SER A 8 21.36 4.00 -3.44
C SER A 8 21.15 4.38 -1.97
N GLN A 9 20.30 3.65 -1.23
CA GLN A 9 19.99 3.92 0.17
C GLN A 9 20.28 2.69 1.05
N PRO A 10 21.31 2.74 1.91
CA PRO A 10 21.68 1.62 2.79
C PRO A 10 20.53 1.12 3.66
N GLU A 11 19.67 2.01 4.13
CA GLU A 11 18.51 1.70 4.98
C GLU A 11 17.46 0.88 4.23
N SER A 12 17.25 1.16 2.93
CA SER A 12 16.35 0.40 2.07
C SER A 12 16.81 -1.05 1.95
N LYS A 13 18.12 -1.25 1.70
CA LYS A 13 18.75 -2.56 1.66
C LYS A 13 18.62 -3.30 3.00
N ALA A 14 18.87 -2.61 4.11
CA ALA A 14 18.78 -3.20 5.44
C ALA A 14 17.35 -3.67 5.80
N ILE A 15 16.31 -3.02 5.27
CA ILE A 15 14.92 -3.48 5.40
C ILE A 15 14.69 -4.74 4.59
N ALA A 16 15.16 -4.78 3.34
CA ALA A 16 14.99 -5.92 2.44
C ALA A 16 15.67 -7.19 2.99
N GLU A 17 16.91 -7.06 3.45
CA GLU A 17 17.65 -8.17 4.07
C GLU A 17 16.98 -8.64 5.36
N HIS A 18 16.47 -7.71 6.18
CA HIS A 18 15.75 -8.05 7.41
C HIS A 18 14.44 -8.78 7.14
N TYR A 19 13.64 -8.30 6.18
CA TYR A 19 12.43 -8.97 5.73
C TYR A 19 12.74 -10.37 5.19
N ALA A 20 13.75 -10.49 4.32
CA ALA A 20 14.11 -11.77 3.74
C ALA A 20 14.57 -12.78 4.77
N LYS A 21 15.37 -12.35 5.75
CA LYS A 21 15.82 -13.20 6.86
C LYS A 21 14.65 -13.73 7.69
N LEU A 22 13.66 -12.89 8.03
CA LEU A 22 12.54 -13.30 8.89
C LEU A 22 11.44 -14.08 8.16
N ARG A 23 11.41 -14.02 6.83
CA ARG A 23 10.40 -14.66 5.98
C ARG A 23 10.96 -15.78 5.11
N ASP A 24 12.21 -16.18 5.35
CA ASP A 24 12.95 -17.17 4.56
C ASP A 24 12.90 -16.89 3.05
N VAL A 25 12.97 -15.61 2.65
CA VAL A 25 13.02 -15.24 1.23
C VAL A 25 14.45 -15.47 0.72
N PRO A 26 14.64 -16.24 -0.36
CA PRO A 26 15.96 -16.50 -0.92
C PRO A 26 16.72 -15.22 -1.28
N GLU A 27 18.05 -15.23 -1.10
CA GLU A 27 18.91 -14.07 -1.40
C GLU A 27 18.82 -13.65 -2.88
N ASN A 28 18.70 -14.62 -3.79
CA ASN A 28 18.49 -14.35 -5.22
C ASN A 28 17.13 -13.68 -5.52
N HIS A 29 16.22 -13.52 -4.56
CA HIS A 29 14.97 -12.79 -4.71
C HIS A 29 15.07 -11.32 -4.23
N LEU A 30 16.21 -10.92 -3.66
CA LEU A 30 16.50 -9.53 -3.32
C LEU A 30 17.04 -8.78 -4.55
N ILE A 31 16.35 -7.74 -4.97
CA ILE A 31 16.66 -6.95 -6.17
C ILE A 31 16.93 -5.52 -5.74
N GLY A 32 18.18 -5.09 -5.87
CA GLY A 32 18.59 -3.70 -5.64
C GLY A 32 18.70 -2.96 -6.96
N LEU A 33 18.00 -1.83 -7.09
CA LEU A 33 18.13 -0.91 -8.22
C LEU A 33 18.59 0.46 -7.73
N PRO A 34 19.43 1.20 -8.47
CA PRO A 34 19.86 2.53 -8.07
C PRO A 34 18.76 3.54 -8.41
N LEU A 35 17.87 3.81 -7.45
CA LEU A 35 16.70 4.68 -7.64
C LEU A 35 16.95 6.05 -7.00
N SER A 36 16.22 7.06 -7.47
CA SER A 36 16.17 8.36 -6.79
C SER A 36 15.58 8.25 -5.38
N ASP A 37 15.95 9.21 -4.52
CA ASP A 37 15.54 9.26 -3.11
C ASP A 37 14.17 9.96 -2.88
N GLY A 38 13.62 10.59 -3.91
CA GLY A 38 12.33 11.27 -3.87
C GLY A 38 11.12 10.33 -3.85
N HIS A 39 9.99 10.85 -3.37
CA HIS A 39 8.68 10.17 -3.47
C HIS A 39 8.20 10.01 -4.92
N THR A 40 8.63 10.92 -5.78
CA THR A 40 8.10 11.12 -7.11
C THR A 40 9.20 10.90 -8.12
N ILE A 41 8.97 10.00 -9.07
CA ILE A 41 9.88 9.70 -10.17
C ILE A 41 9.27 10.18 -11.49
N SER A 42 10.10 10.68 -12.41
CA SER A 42 9.61 11.03 -13.76
C SER A 42 9.23 9.77 -14.54
N ARG A 43 8.32 9.87 -15.52
CA ARG A 43 7.94 8.71 -16.36
C ARG A 43 9.15 8.09 -17.07
N ARG A 44 10.02 8.93 -17.64
CA ARG A 44 11.26 8.50 -18.30
C ARG A 44 12.20 7.76 -17.34
N GLU A 45 12.43 8.32 -16.16
CA GLU A 45 13.30 7.71 -15.15
C GLU A 45 12.68 6.42 -14.60
N PHE A 46 11.37 6.37 -14.37
CA PHE A 46 10.64 5.17 -13.97
C PHE A 46 10.89 4.04 -14.96
N THR A 47 10.69 4.29 -16.26
CA THR A 47 10.92 3.26 -17.29
C THR A 47 12.39 2.84 -17.35
N ALA A 48 13.32 3.80 -17.35
CA ALA A 48 14.74 3.52 -17.57
C ALA A 48 15.46 2.90 -16.36
N THR A 49 15.07 3.25 -15.13
CA THR A 49 15.80 2.89 -13.90
C THR A 49 15.06 1.87 -13.03
N LEU A 50 13.73 1.77 -13.17
CA LEU A 50 12.89 0.92 -12.34
C LEU A 50 12.19 -0.17 -13.15
N GLU A 51 11.26 0.19 -14.03
CA GLU A 51 10.37 -0.74 -14.73
C GLU A 51 11.13 -1.76 -15.61
N GLN A 52 11.96 -1.28 -16.55
CA GLN A 52 12.72 -2.15 -17.46
C GLN A 52 13.80 -2.95 -16.73
N PRO A 53 14.64 -2.34 -15.86
CA PRO A 53 15.65 -3.10 -15.12
C PRO A 53 15.05 -4.14 -14.19
N LEU A 54 13.91 -3.83 -13.53
CA LEU A 54 13.22 -4.79 -12.68
C LEU A 54 12.67 -5.97 -13.49
N ALA A 55 12.01 -5.71 -14.63
CA ALA A 55 11.52 -6.77 -15.50
C ALA A 55 12.66 -7.68 -15.97
N ALA A 56 13.79 -7.09 -16.38
CA ALA A 56 14.98 -7.83 -16.79
C ALA A 56 15.58 -8.67 -15.65
N GLU A 57 15.71 -8.12 -14.44
CA GLU A 57 16.24 -8.86 -13.28
C GLU A 57 15.29 -9.99 -12.85
N LEU A 58 13.98 -9.77 -12.87
CA LEU A 58 13.00 -10.80 -12.56
C LEU A 58 13.06 -11.96 -13.56
N ALA A 59 13.17 -11.67 -14.86
CA ALA A 59 13.30 -12.68 -15.90
C ALA A 59 14.63 -13.44 -15.77
N ARG A 60 15.75 -12.72 -15.62
CA ARG A 60 17.10 -13.30 -15.45
C ARG A 60 17.18 -14.26 -14.25
N ARG A 61 16.40 -14.00 -13.20
CA ARG A 61 16.35 -14.81 -11.97
C ARG A 61 15.26 -15.89 -12.00
N ASN A 62 14.53 -16.07 -13.12
CA ASN A 62 13.38 -16.98 -13.26
C ASN A 62 12.27 -16.72 -12.22
N LEU A 63 12.06 -15.45 -11.86
CA LEU A 63 11.05 -15.02 -10.89
C LEU A 63 9.74 -14.66 -11.58
N LEU A 64 9.84 -13.90 -12.67
CA LEU A 64 8.73 -13.49 -13.51
C LEU A 64 9.23 -13.23 -14.93
N ASP A 65 8.60 -13.88 -15.91
CA ASP A 65 8.77 -13.61 -17.34
C ASP A 65 7.40 -13.66 -18.02
N GLY A 66 6.90 -12.48 -18.40
CA GLY A 66 5.51 -12.31 -18.83
C GLY A 66 4.54 -12.87 -17.78
N LYS A 67 3.69 -13.82 -18.18
CA LYS A 67 2.71 -14.46 -17.29
C LYS A 67 3.25 -15.67 -16.52
N THR A 68 4.48 -16.10 -16.80
CA THR A 68 5.12 -17.23 -16.11
C THR A 68 5.86 -16.71 -14.89
N ALA A 69 5.56 -17.22 -13.69
CA ALA A 69 6.17 -16.73 -12.46
C ALA A 69 6.37 -17.83 -11.42
N SER A 70 7.50 -17.76 -10.70
CA SER A 70 7.73 -18.52 -9.46
C SER A 70 7.40 -17.68 -8.21
N ILE A 71 7.16 -16.38 -8.38
CA ILE A 71 6.70 -15.48 -7.33
C ILE A 71 5.23 -15.08 -7.53
N ARG A 72 4.55 -14.78 -6.42
CA ARG A 72 3.21 -14.18 -6.42
C ARG A 72 3.21 -12.71 -6.00
N TYR A 73 4.17 -12.34 -5.14
CA TYR A 73 4.28 -11.01 -4.54
C TYR A 73 5.60 -10.35 -4.88
N LEU A 74 5.54 -9.03 -5.09
CA LEU A 74 6.68 -8.12 -5.12
C LEU A 74 6.55 -7.14 -3.95
N VAL A 75 7.50 -7.19 -3.03
CA VAL A 75 7.56 -6.31 -1.86
C VAL A 75 8.49 -5.14 -2.18
N LEU A 76 7.98 -3.92 -2.13
CA LEU A 76 8.74 -2.69 -2.30
C LEU A 76 9.18 -2.19 -0.92
N CYS A 77 10.47 -1.92 -0.71
CA CYS A 77 10.97 -1.37 0.55
C CYS A 77 10.97 0.16 0.55
N TRP A 78 10.96 0.75 1.76
CA TRP A 78 11.21 2.16 2.01
C TRP A 78 12.42 2.64 1.19
N GLY A 79 12.33 3.83 0.59
CA GLY A 79 13.33 4.37 -0.33
C GLY A 79 13.02 4.14 -1.81
N VAL A 80 12.11 3.21 -2.16
CA VAL A 80 11.57 3.10 -3.54
C VAL A 80 10.57 4.24 -3.78
N PRO A 81 10.59 4.94 -4.93
CA PRO A 81 9.59 5.97 -5.24
C PRO A 81 8.16 5.44 -5.20
N ILE A 82 7.20 6.27 -4.82
CA ILE A 82 5.80 5.88 -4.60
C ILE A 82 4.86 6.33 -5.73
N ARG A 83 5.26 7.34 -6.50
CA ARG A 83 4.44 7.89 -7.59
C ARG A 83 5.25 8.22 -8.83
N VAL A 84 4.63 8.02 -9.99
CA VAL A 84 5.16 8.43 -11.29
C VAL A 84 4.47 9.73 -11.70
N ASN A 85 5.28 10.73 -12.05
CA ASN A 85 4.77 12.03 -12.50
C ASN A 85 4.04 11.93 -13.85
N LYS A 86 3.12 12.88 -14.04
CA LYS A 86 2.50 13.14 -15.33
C LYS A 86 3.58 13.45 -16.37
N ASP A 87 3.44 12.89 -17.56
CA ASP A 87 4.30 13.17 -18.69
C ASP A 87 3.48 13.74 -19.85
N ASP A 88 3.61 15.05 -20.07
CA ASP A 88 2.88 15.72 -21.15
C ASP A 88 3.41 15.37 -22.56
N ALA A 89 4.65 14.88 -22.65
CA ALA A 89 5.25 14.44 -23.90
C ALA A 89 4.82 13.01 -24.30
N LEU A 90 4.28 12.22 -23.38
CA LEU A 90 3.79 10.87 -23.67
C LEU A 90 2.49 10.93 -24.51
N ASN A 91 2.61 10.67 -25.81
CA ASN A 91 1.50 10.65 -26.75
C ASN A 91 1.27 9.23 -27.30
N GLU A 92 0.49 8.44 -26.56
CA GLU A 92 0.09 7.09 -26.96
C GLU A 92 -1.10 7.12 -27.95
N GLU A 93 -1.15 6.15 -28.86
CA GLU A 93 -2.20 6.07 -29.88
C GLU A 93 -3.61 6.01 -29.25
N GLY A 94 -4.49 6.89 -29.72
CA GLY A 94 -5.87 7.01 -29.24
C GLY A 94 -6.05 7.87 -27.97
N ARG A 95 -4.98 8.44 -27.39
CA ARG A 95 -5.08 9.33 -26.23
C ARG A 95 -5.92 10.57 -26.51
N ASN A 96 -5.78 11.13 -27.71
CA ASN A 96 -6.56 12.27 -28.20
C ASN A 96 -8.06 11.95 -28.40
N LEU A 97 -8.43 10.67 -28.56
CA LEU A 97 -9.81 10.23 -28.70
C LEU A 97 -10.51 10.02 -27.34
N ALA A 98 -9.75 9.79 -26.27
CA ALA A 98 -10.31 9.66 -24.93
C ALA A 98 -10.87 11.00 -24.41
N PRO A 99 -11.91 11.00 -23.55
CA PRO A 99 -12.35 12.18 -22.81
C PRO A 99 -11.21 12.80 -21.99
N LEU A 100 -11.17 14.13 -21.84
CA LEU A 100 -10.10 14.86 -21.13
C LEU A 100 -9.74 14.27 -19.75
N PRO A 101 -10.69 13.90 -18.87
CA PRO A 101 -10.37 13.32 -17.56
C PRO A 101 -9.62 11.98 -17.64
N LEU A 102 -9.76 11.26 -18.75
CA LEU A 102 -9.16 9.95 -18.99
C LEU A 102 -7.83 10.03 -19.75
N ARG A 103 -7.33 11.23 -20.07
CA ARG A 103 -6.02 11.42 -20.75
C ARG A 103 -4.83 11.52 -19.78
N ARG A 104 -5.08 11.37 -18.49
CA ARG A 104 -4.08 11.43 -17.41
C ARG A 104 -3.18 10.19 -17.47
N ASN A 105 -1.93 10.34 -17.04
CA ASN A 105 -0.90 9.29 -17.12
C ASN A 105 0.09 9.31 -15.95
N GLU A 106 -0.15 10.12 -14.92
CA GLU A 106 0.47 9.92 -13.62
C GLU A 106 -0.14 8.68 -12.94
N ALA A 107 0.67 8.00 -12.13
CA ALA A 107 0.29 6.71 -11.53
C ALA A 107 0.98 6.51 -10.19
N SER A 108 0.53 5.54 -9.39
CA SER A 108 1.39 4.99 -8.33
C SER A 108 2.40 4.02 -8.94
N VAL A 109 3.62 4.01 -8.40
CA VAL A 109 4.65 3.04 -8.81
C VAL A 109 4.12 1.61 -8.63
N ASP A 110 3.46 1.35 -7.51
CA ASP A 110 2.88 0.06 -7.17
C ASP A 110 1.90 -0.46 -8.25
N SER A 111 1.05 0.43 -8.80
CA SER A 111 0.07 0.05 -9.84
C SER A 111 0.71 -0.27 -11.19
N GLU A 112 1.76 0.46 -11.57
CA GLU A 112 2.51 0.18 -12.79
C GLU A 112 3.24 -1.15 -12.68
N LEU A 113 3.88 -1.40 -11.53
CA LEU A 113 4.58 -2.66 -11.29
C LEU A 113 3.64 -3.87 -11.18
N ALA A 114 2.39 -3.67 -10.75
CA ALA A 114 1.39 -4.73 -10.72
C ALA A 114 1.05 -5.27 -12.13
N MET A 115 1.28 -4.46 -13.17
CA MET A 115 1.04 -4.82 -14.58
C MET A 115 2.25 -5.43 -15.27
N LEU A 116 3.38 -5.66 -14.59
CA LEU A 116 4.56 -6.31 -15.19
C LEU A 116 4.25 -7.63 -15.93
N PRO A 117 3.33 -8.50 -15.48
CA PRO A 117 3.00 -9.71 -16.23
C PRO A 117 2.38 -9.46 -17.61
N GLN A 118 1.91 -8.23 -17.85
CA GLN A 118 1.32 -7.75 -19.11
C GLN A 118 2.26 -6.81 -19.87
N HIS A 119 3.50 -6.61 -19.40
CA HIS A 119 4.41 -5.60 -19.94
C HIS A 119 4.60 -5.74 -21.47
N GLY A 120 4.81 -6.96 -21.97
CA GLY A 120 4.98 -7.22 -23.41
C GLY A 120 3.77 -6.89 -24.29
N GLN A 121 2.61 -6.62 -23.69
CA GLN A 121 1.39 -6.18 -24.40
C GLN A 121 1.34 -4.66 -24.60
N ALA A 122 2.31 -3.93 -24.07
CA ALA A 122 2.36 -2.46 -24.07
C ALA A 122 1.03 -1.83 -23.62
N PRO A 123 0.57 -2.12 -22.38
CA PRO A 123 -0.68 -1.57 -21.88
C PRO A 123 -0.64 -0.04 -21.91
N LYS A 124 -1.76 0.55 -22.33
CA LYS A 124 -1.90 2.01 -22.40
C LYS A 124 -1.79 2.61 -21.00
N ARG A 125 -1.04 3.70 -20.85
CA ARG A 125 -0.91 4.43 -19.57
C ARG A 125 -1.92 5.56 -19.39
N PHE A 126 -2.95 5.59 -20.23
CA PHE A 126 -4.09 6.48 -20.13
C PHE A 126 -5.40 5.67 -20.23
N GLY A 127 -6.49 6.30 -19.83
CA GLY A 127 -7.82 5.73 -19.97
C GLY A 127 -8.11 4.65 -18.93
N ILE A 128 -8.95 3.71 -19.33
CA ILE A 128 -9.40 2.62 -18.47
C ILE A 128 -8.61 1.37 -18.82
N VAL A 129 -7.86 0.86 -17.86
CA VAL A 129 -7.23 -0.46 -17.94
C VAL A 129 -8.09 -1.43 -17.12
N THR A 130 -8.57 -2.50 -17.75
CA THR A 130 -9.38 -3.51 -17.07
C THR A 130 -8.52 -4.30 -16.10
N ASN A 131 -8.92 -4.34 -14.83
CA ASN A 131 -8.28 -5.21 -13.84
C ASN A 131 -8.76 -6.66 -14.04
N PRO A 132 -7.90 -7.59 -14.46
CA PRO A 132 -8.29 -8.99 -14.68
C PRO A 132 -8.64 -9.74 -13.38
N ALA A 133 -8.23 -9.20 -12.22
CA ALA A 133 -8.60 -9.71 -10.91
C ALA A 133 -9.90 -9.11 -10.33
N PHE A 134 -10.61 -8.26 -11.08
CA PHE A 134 -11.84 -7.64 -10.59
C PHE A 134 -12.91 -8.69 -10.21
N ARG A 135 -13.45 -8.58 -8.99
CA ARG A 135 -14.47 -9.49 -8.41
C ARG A 135 -14.07 -10.96 -8.31
N GLN A 136 -12.78 -11.27 -8.39
CA GLN A 136 -12.30 -12.62 -8.14
C GLN A 136 -12.35 -12.94 -6.65
N SER A 137 -12.97 -14.07 -6.30
CA SER A 137 -13.03 -14.57 -4.92
C SER A 137 -12.03 -15.70 -4.65
N ASP A 138 -11.55 -16.38 -5.69
CA ASP A 138 -10.48 -17.38 -5.58
C ASP A 138 -9.12 -16.66 -5.59
N PRO A 139 -8.32 -16.74 -4.50
CA PRO A 139 -7.00 -16.12 -4.45
C PRO A 139 -6.09 -16.59 -5.58
N LYS A 140 -6.22 -17.81 -6.10
CA LYS A 140 -5.38 -18.30 -7.21
C LYS A 140 -5.58 -17.47 -8.49
N GLN A 141 -6.74 -16.84 -8.63
CA GLN A 141 -7.03 -15.97 -9.78
C GLN A 141 -6.25 -14.65 -9.73
N ILE A 142 -5.77 -14.26 -8.56
CA ILE A 142 -4.95 -13.06 -8.37
C ILE A 142 -3.48 -13.46 -8.42
N SER A 143 -2.97 -13.64 -9.65
CA SER A 143 -1.61 -14.15 -9.90
C SER A 143 -1.02 -13.64 -11.22
N PRO A 144 0.32 -13.72 -11.39
CA PRO A 144 0.95 -13.31 -12.64
C PRO A 144 0.44 -14.05 -13.88
N ALA A 145 0.06 -15.33 -13.73
CA ALA A 145 -0.57 -16.12 -14.79
C ALA A 145 -1.83 -15.45 -15.36
N ASN A 146 -2.54 -14.68 -14.52
CA ASN A 146 -3.74 -13.93 -14.89
C ASN A 146 -3.47 -12.43 -15.10
N GLY A 147 -2.22 -12.03 -15.26
CA GLY A 147 -1.85 -10.67 -15.60
C GLY A 147 -1.63 -9.73 -14.40
N VAL A 148 -1.66 -10.21 -13.16
CA VAL A 148 -1.50 -9.35 -11.96
C VAL A 148 -0.37 -9.83 -11.07
N LEU A 149 0.63 -8.99 -10.85
CA LEU A 149 1.62 -9.17 -9.80
C LEU A 149 1.11 -8.49 -8.52
N MET A 150 1.08 -9.20 -7.40
CA MET A 150 0.67 -8.60 -6.12
C MET A 150 1.79 -7.72 -5.58
N VAL A 151 1.70 -6.42 -5.83
CA VAL A 151 2.66 -5.44 -5.32
C VAL A 151 2.21 -4.93 -3.95
N VAL A 152 3.11 -4.99 -2.98
CA VAL A 152 2.91 -4.51 -1.61
C VAL A 152 4.13 -3.71 -1.18
N ARG A 153 3.99 -2.85 -0.17
CA ARG A 153 5.07 -1.96 0.25
C ARG A 153 5.31 -2.03 1.76
N LEU A 154 6.59 -2.10 2.15
CA LEU A 154 7.09 -1.92 3.51
C LEU A 154 7.70 -0.52 3.60
N ASP A 155 6.91 0.46 4.00
CA ASP A 155 7.29 1.89 4.02
C ASP A 155 6.68 2.56 5.25
N GLY A 156 6.98 3.85 5.43
CA GLY A 156 6.46 4.68 6.50
C GLY A 156 7.29 5.96 6.68
N PRO A 157 6.99 6.79 7.69
CA PRO A 157 7.71 8.04 7.97
C PRO A 157 9.22 7.89 8.11
N SER A 158 9.68 6.71 8.49
CA SER A 158 11.11 6.41 8.57
C SER A 158 11.41 4.96 8.19
N ALA A 159 12.64 4.73 7.74
CA ALA A 159 13.15 3.38 7.48
C ALA A 159 13.09 2.48 8.73
N GLN A 160 13.31 3.06 9.92
CA GLN A 160 13.23 2.34 11.20
C GLN A 160 11.81 1.82 11.45
N LEU A 161 10.78 2.66 11.24
CA LEU A 161 9.38 2.25 11.38
C LEU A 161 9.01 1.18 10.34
N ALA A 162 9.40 1.37 9.08
CA ALA A 162 9.18 0.38 8.03
C ALA A 162 9.80 -0.99 8.36
N LYS A 163 11.02 -1.00 8.94
CA LYS A 163 11.67 -2.23 9.45
C LYS A 163 10.90 -2.84 10.62
N LEU A 164 10.41 -2.02 11.54
CA LEU A 164 9.65 -2.46 12.72
C LEU A 164 8.32 -3.11 12.35
N LEU A 165 7.67 -2.69 11.25
CA LEU A 165 6.45 -3.33 10.74
C LEU A 165 6.65 -4.84 10.48
N VAL A 166 7.83 -5.25 10.02
CA VAL A 166 8.15 -6.67 9.80
C VAL A 166 8.13 -7.44 11.11
N ASN A 167 8.79 -6.93 12.15
CA ASN A 167 8.83 -7.57 13.46
C ASN A 167 7.42 -7.66 14.06
N ARG A 168 6.66 -6.56 14.03
CA ARG A 168 5.30 -6.52 14.55
C ARG A 168 4.36 -7.51 13.84
N ALA A 169 4.56 -7.75 12.55
CA ALA A 169 3.81 -8.76 11.82
C ALA A 169 4.19 -10.18 12.26
N ILE A 170 5.49 -10.47 12.44
CA ILE A 170 5.97 -11.77 12.92
C ILE A 170 5.47 -12.04 14.35
N ASP A 171 5.55 -11.05 15.24
CA ASP A 171 5.07 -11.17 16.62
C ASP A 171 3.57 -11.49 16.64
N ALA A 172 2.76 -10.81 15.82
CA ALA A 172 1.32 -11.08 15.71
C ALA A 172 0.98 -12.44 15.11
N GLU A 173 1.78 -12.92 14.14
CA GLU A 173 1.59 -14.26 13.56
C GLU A 173 1.92 -15.37 14.56
N LYS A 174 2.91 -15.14 15.42
CA LYS A 174 3.33 -16.10 16.45
C LYS A 174 2.38 -16.11 17.64
N ASP A 175 2.05 -14.93 18.16
CA ASP A 175 1.37 -14.78 19.45
C ASP A 175 -0.14 -14.51 19.28
N GLY A 176 -0.59 -14.26 18.05
CA GLY A 176 -1.96 -13.89 17.71
C GLY A 176 -2.21 -12.38 17.84
N LEU A 177 -3.17 -11.88 17.06
CA LEU A 177 -3.63 -10.49 17.15
C LEU A 177 -4.66 -10.35 18.28
N TRP A 178 -4.38 -9.50 19.25
CA TRP A 178 -5.25 -9.19 20.38
C TRP A 178 -5.27 -7.69 20.68
N GLY A 179 -6.29 -7.23 21.40
CA GLY A 179 -6.47 -5.84 21.80
C GLY A 179 -7.91 -5.38 21.60
N ARG A 180 -8.08 -4.09 21.31
CA ARG A 180 -9.37 -3.42 21.14
C ARG A 180 -9.57 -2.98 19.70
N ALA A 181 -10.82 -2.97 19.28
CA ALA A 181 -11.24 -2.35 18.02
C ALA A 181 -11.85 -0.98 18.30
N TYR A 182 -11.37 0.05 17.62
CA TYR A 182 -11.90 1.40 17.66
C TYR A 182 -12.54 1.75 16.32
N VAL A 183 -13.82 2.09 16.34
CA VAL A 183 -14.56 2.52 15.15
C VAL A 183 -15.01 3.97 15.35
N ASP A 184 -14.40 4.87 14.58
CA ASP A 184 -14.56 6.32 14.70
C ASP A 184 -15.50 6.81 13.58
N LEU A 185 -16.78 7.00 13.92
CA LEU A 185 -17.84 7.40 12.99
C LEU A 185 -17.95 8.94 12.94
N ARG A 186 -18.87 9.45 12.11
CA ARG A 186 -19.15 10.89 12.01
C ARG A 186 -20.53 11.28 12.56
N GLY A 187 -21.33 10.30 12.99
CA GLY A 187 -22.71 10.52 13.41
C GLY A 187 -23.60 11.03 12.26
N ALA A 188 -23.25 10.69 11.01
CA ALA A 188 -23.92 11.23 9.83
C ALA A 188 -25.31 10.62 9.66
N SER A 189 -26.35 11.46 9.63
CA SER A 189 -27.74 11.05 9.54
C SER A 189 -28.34 11.06 8.12
N SER A 190 -27.63 11.61 7.13
CA SER A 190 -28.09 11.68 5.74
C SER A 190 -26.96 11.70 4.70
N GLY A 191 -27.32 11.55 3.43
CA GLY A 191 -26.41 11.66 2.27
C GLY A 191 -25.37 10.54 2.17
N GLN A 192 -24.32 10.79 1.38
CA GLN A 192 -23.21 9.84 1.18
C GLN A 192 -22.42 9.59 2.48
N LEU A 193 -22.44 10.56 3.40
CA LEU A 193 -21.80 10.40 4.70
C LEU A 193 -22.50 9.31 5.54
N LYS A 194 -23.83 9.23 5.53
CA LYS A 194 -24.53 8.12 6.19
C LYS A 194 -24.10 6.74 5.67
N VAL A 195 -23.90 6.60 4.35
CA VAL A 195 -23.51 5.32 3.74
C VAL A 195 -22.13 4.84 4.20
N GLY A 196 -21.16 5.74 4.39
CA GLY A 196 -19.86 5.37 4.92
C GLY A 196 -19.92 5.02 6.42
N ASP A 197 -20.72 5.74 7.21
CA ASP A 197 -20.95 5.43 8.62
C ASP A 197 -21.58 4.03 8.76
N GLU A 198 -22.59 3.70 7.93
CA GLU A 198 -23.21 2.38 7.91
C GLU A 198 -22.22 1.26 7.56
N ARG A 199 -21.24 1.53 6.67
CA ARG A 199 -20.18 0.57 6.35
C ARG A 199 -19.23 0.37 7.54
N LEU A 200 -18.83 1.44 8.22
CA LEU A 200 -17.99 1.35 9.42
C LEU A 200 -18.72 0.69 10.59
N ARG A 201 -20.04 0.88 10.74
CA ARG A 201 -20.86 0.14 11.71
C ARG A 201 -20.84 -1.36 11.46
N LYS A 202 -20.84 -1.81 10.20
CA LYS A 202 -20.65 -3.23 9.86
C LYS A 202 -19.27 -3.74 10.28
N VAL A 203 -18.21 -2.92 10.13
CA VAL A 203 -16.88 -3.27 10.66
C VAL A 203 -16.96 -3.49 12.17
N ALA A 204 -17.60 -2.59 12.92
CA ALA A 204 -17.77 -2.74 14.36
C ALA A 204 -18.52 -4.04 14.75
N GLU A 205 -19.55 -4.40 13.99
CA GLU A 205 -20.28 -5.65 14.18
C GLU A 205 -19.39 -6.87 13.91
N ILE A 206 -18.62 -6.87 12.82
CA ILE A 206 -17.67 -7.94 12.51
C ILE A 206 -16.66 -8.08 13.64
N MET A 207 -16.04 -6.98 14.09
CA MET A 207 -15.05 -7.01 15.18
C MET A 207 -15.63 -7.59 16.48
N ARG A 208 -16.85 -7.22 16.86
CA ARG A 208 -17.54 -7.81 18.03
C ARG A 208 -17.78 -9.31 17.85
N ARG A 209 -18.30 -9.72 16.69
CA ARG A 209 -18.53 -11.15 16.38
C ARG A 209 -17.24 -11.96 16.35
N SER A 210 -16.12 -11.31 16.01
CA SER A 210 -14.77 -11.88 16.05
C SER A 210 -14.13 -11.88 17.45
N GLY A 211 -14.83 -11.42 18.49
CA GLY A 211 -14.38 -11.50 19.89
C GLY A 211 -13.58 -10.29 20.38
N PHE A 212 -13.46 -9.21 19.61
CA PHE A 212 -12.77 -8.00 20.05
C PHE A 212 -13.68 -7.12 20.92
N THR A 213 -13.10 -6.53 21.96
CA THR A 213 -13.73 -5.40 22.66
C THR A 213 -13.77 -4.23 21.70
N THR A 214 -14.97 -3.83 21.28
CA THR A 214 -15.16 -2.80 20.25
C THR A 214 -15.75 -1.53 20.85
N VAL A 215 -15.03 -0.43 20.71
CA VAL A 215 -15.47 0.93 21.02
C VAL A 215 -15.98 1.58 19.73
N ILE A 216 -17.16 2.19 19.79
CA ILE A 216 -17.70 3.02 18.71
C ILE A 216 -17.78 4.45 19.23
N ASP A 217 -17.14 5.38 18.54
CA ASP A 217 -17.39 6.82 18.71
C ASP A 217 -18.35 7.29 17.60
N GLU A 218 -19.41 7.99 17.98
CA GLU A 218 -20.43 8.49 17.06
C GLU A 218 -20.37 10.00 16.85
N LYS A 219 -19.32 10.66 17.37
CA LYS A 219 -19.25 12.12 17.34
C LYS A 219 -18.80 12.58 15.94
N PRO A 220 -19.14 13.81 15.55
CA PRO A 220 -18.68 14.34 14.27
C PRO A 220 -17.17 14.53 14.18
N THR A 221 -16.45 14.61 15.28
CA THR A 221 -14.99 14.78 15.30
C THR A 221 -14.30 13.45 15.52
N THR A 222 -13.08 13.31 15.01
CA THR A 222 -12.23 12.15 15.33
C THR A 222 -12.02 12.00 16.83
N LEU A 223 -11.70 10.78 17.27
CA LEU A 223 -11.32 10.51 18.67
C LEU A 223 -10.27 11.54 19.12
N PRO A 224 -10.56 12.37 20.14
CA PRO A 224 -9.75 13.55 20.42
C PRO A 224 -8.36 13.20 20.98
N ILE A 225 -7.44 14.16 20.90
CA ILE A 225 -6.19 14.14 21.67
C ILE A 225 -6.52 13.98 23.17
N GLY A 226 -5.73 13.18 23.89
CA GLY A 226 -5.96 12.82 25.29
C GLY A 226 -7.03 11.74 25.49
N TYR A 227 -7.69 11.26 24.43
CA TYR A 227 -8.57 10.09 24.54
C TYR A 227 -7.73 8.86 24.94
N PRO A 228 -8.13 8.10 25.98
CA PRO A 228 -7.34 6.98 26.50
C PRO A 228 -7.50 5.72 25.61
N ALA A 229 -7.18 5.84 24.31
CA ALA A 229 -7.08 4.68 23.44
C ALA A 229 -5.90 3.83 23.90
N SER A 230 -6.14 2.54 24.08
CA SER A 230 -5.12 1.60 24.54
C SER A 230 -5.29 0.28 23.81
N HIS A 231 -4.19 -0.42 23.64
CA HIS A 231 -4.13 -1.72 22.99
C HIS A 231 -4.86 -1.76 21.65
N ILE A 232 -4.60 -0.80 20.76
CA ILE A 232 -5.29 -0.70 19.47
C ILE A 232 -4.88 -1.88 18.58
N ALA A 233 -5.79 -2.84 18.40
CA ALA A 233 -5.63 -3.94 17.45
C ALA A 233 -6.28 -3.61 16.10
N PHE A 234 -7.41 -2.92 16.15
CA PHE A 234 -8.12 -2.46 14.96
C PHE A 234 -8.54 -1.00 15.12
N TYR A 235 -8.34 -0.22 14.07
CA TYR A 235 -8.91 1.11 13.96
C TYR A 235 -9.60 1.26 12.60
N ALA A 236 -10.82 1.78 12.58
CA ALA A 236 -11.53 2.13 11.37
C ALA A 236 -12.25 3.48 11.55
N GLY A 237 -11.84 4.51 10.82
CA GLY A 237 -12.41 5.86 10.98
C GLY A 237 -12.54 6.68 9.70
N TRP A 238 -13.11 7.87 9.80
CA TRP A 238 -13.18 8.93 8.77
C TRP A 238 -13.75 10.24 9.35
N TYR A 239 -13.66 11.44 8.77
CA TYR A 239 -13.03 11.88 7.52
C TYR A 239 -12.10 13.06 7.87
N GLY A 240 -10.95 12.75 8.48
CA GLY A 240 -9.84 13.68 8.68
C GLY A 240 -8.93 13.66 7.46
N ILE A 241 -8.49 14.83 6.99
CA ILE A 241 -7.60 14.90 5.82
C ILE A 241 -6.17 14.50 6.19
N ASN A 242 -5.71 15.03 7.32
CA ASN A 242 -4.40 14.79 7.91
C ASN A 242 -4.56 13.92 9.15
N VAL A 243 -3.44 13.39 9.65
CA VAL A 243 -3.44 12.65 10.92
C VAL A 243 -3.84 13.63 12.02
N GLU A 244 -4.88 13.28 12.76
CA GLU A 244 -5.45 14.11 13.83
C GLU A 244 -6.02 13.24 14.95
N GLY A 245 -6.50 13.88 16.01
CA GLY A 245 -7.08 13.20 17.15
C GLY A 245 -6.04 12.38 17.91
N VAL A 246 -6.43 11.21 18.41
CA VAL A 246 -5.56 10.31 19.18
C VAL A 246 -4.29 9.89 18.41
N PHE A 247 -4.29 9.97 17.08
CA PHE A 247 -3.11 9.63 16.27
C PHE A 247 -2.13 10.78 16.08
N ALA A 248 -2.47 12.00 16.52
CA ALA A 248 -1.53 13.11 16.61
C ALA A 248 -0.67 13.06 17.90
N GLU A 249 -0.96 12.12 18.80
CA GLU A 249 -0.17 11.90 20.01
C GLU A 249 1.26 11.46 19.67
N SER A 250 2.21 11.85 20.51
CA SER A 250 3.62 11.45 20.35
C SER A 250 3.83 9.94 20.45
N THR A 251 2.92 9.23 21.13
CA THR A 251 2.92 7.78 21.25
C THR A 251 1.49 7.27 21.14
N VAL A 252 1.28 6.30 20.25
CA VAL A 252 0.01 5.59 20.08
C VAL A 252 0.27 4.10 20.33
N GLU A 253 -0.48 3.51 21.24
CA GLU A 253 -0.33 2.10 21.62
C GLU A 253 -1.04 1.19 20.61
N PHE A 254 -0.38 0.96 19.47
CA PHE A 254 -0.75 -0.08 18.53
C PHE A 254 -0.19 -1.43 18.95
N MET A 255 -1.03 -2.46 18.93
CA MET A 255 -0.63 -3.83 19.16
C MET A 255 0.17 -4.38 17.97
N PRO A 256 1.09 -5.34 18.17
CA PRO A 256 1.70 -6.05 17.05
C PRO A 256 0.63 -6.61 16.11
N GLY A 257 0.81 -6.41 14.80
CA GLY A 257 -0.15 -6.82 13.77
C GLY A 257 -1.41 -5.97 13.68
N ALA A 258 -1.48 -4.84 14.39
CA ALA A 258 -2.64 -3.96 14.33
C ALA A 258 -2.96 -3.49 12.91
N ILE A 259 -4.25 -3.37 12.62
CA ILE A 259 -4.76 -2.93 11.33
C ILE A 259 -5.49 -1.61 11.52
N ALA A 260 -4.98 -0.55 10.90
CA ALA A 260 -5.59 0.76 10.91
C ALA A 260 -6.11 1.12 9.51
N TYR A 261 -7.32 1.67 9.47
CA TYR A 261 -7.97 2.14 8.27
C TYR A 261 -8.61 3.50 8.54
N HIS A 262 -8.29 4.48 7.71
CA HIS A 262 -9.01 5.75 7.70
C HIS A 262 -9.55 5.98 6.29
N LEU A 263 -10.81 6.34 6.15
CA LEU A 263 -11.43 6.59 4.84
C LEU A 263 -11.34 8.08 4.51
N HIS A 264 -10.46 8.42 3.55
CA HIS A 264 -10.34 9.76 2.98
C HIS A 264 -9.69 9.71 1.59
N SER A 265 -10.10 10.61 0.68
CA SER A 265 -9.80 10.55 -0.76
C SER A 265 -8.33 10.73 -1.16
N TYR A 266 -7.48 11.26 -0.26
CA TYR A 266 -6.06 11.51 -0.56
C TYR A 266 -5.11 10.68 0.32
N ASN A 267 -5.61 9.61 0.96
CA ASN A 267 -4.78 8.73 1.79
C ASN A 267 -3.66 8.08 0.99
N GLY A 268 -2.51 7.89 1.63
CA GLY A 268 -1.34 7.28 0.99
C GLY A 268 -0.63 8.14 -0.04
N SER A 269 -1.04 9.40 -0.22
CA SER A 269 -0.28 10.31 -1.07
C SER A 269 1.03 10.77 -0.41
N MET A 270 1.14 10.79 0.92
CA MET A 270 2.33 11.28 1.64
C MET A 270 2.85 10.26 2.66
N ILE A 271 3.17 9.04 2.22
CA ILE A 271 3.49 7.91 3.10
C ILE A 271 4.64 8.17 4.09
N ARG A 272 5.64 8.96 3.70
CA ARG A 272 6.79 9.26 4.58
C ARG A 272 6.62 10.53 5.40
N ASP A 273 5.41 11.04 5.52
CA ASP A 273 5.07 12.16 6.41
C ASP A 273 4.16 11.64 7.53
N ALA A 274 4.65 11.68 8.77
CA ALA A 274 3.94 11.14 9.94
C ALA A 274 2.63 11.88 10.27
N HIS A 275 2.43 13.09 9.73
CA HIS A 275 1.28 13.93 10.07
C HIS A 275 0.33 14.12 8.89
N ALA A 276 0.71 13.70 7.69
CA ALA A 276 -0.10 13.89 6.49
C ALA A 276 -0.76 12.58 6.04
N ARG A 277 -2.05 12.67 5.66
CA ARG A 277 -2.70 11.66 4.79
C ARG A 277 -2.70 10.21 5.31
N TRP A 278 -2.83 10.02 6.63
CA TRP A 278 -3.17 8.79 7.40
C TRP A 278 -2.37 7.51 7.20
N ILE A 279 -1.77 7.26 6.03
CA ILE A 279 -0.98 6.08 5.74
C ILE A 279 0.48 6.47 5.91
N GLY A 280 1.16 5.82 6.85
CA GLY A 280 2.56 5.98 7.19
C GLY A 280 2.94 5.03 8.31
#